data_AF-A0A1B8CQE6-F1
#
_entry.id   AF-A0A1B8CQE6-F1
#
_cell.length_a   1.000
_cell.length_b   1.000
_cell.length_c   1.000
_cell.angle_alpha   90.00
_cell.angle_beta   90.00
_cell.angle_gamma   90.00
#
_symmetry.space_group_name_H-M   'P 1'
#
loop_
_entity.id
_entity.type
_entity.pdbx_description
1 polymer ?
#
loop_
_entity_poly.entity_id
_entity_poly.type
_entity_poly.pdbx_seq_one_letter_code
_entity_poly.pdbx_strand_id
1 'polypeptide(L)'
;MARDPGTLQRIVDSSINIKRDDSIKNITEIIYPTDWLPTKDAALMEMIEGFVKALEKSHDLVRTEISLSKEWSVTGPEELRETPLQDYLKRTGLSVNMDRGSQFTKDMFDEAEAQIKIFREWLGTHVMKLDHSGSNRIMVVDVGLSGPLYRDREPEPGNSPAGGSYNGNWVPTLLGLPQIVVPIGQKPYTSKITDRTEYSPIVAGIISAAGSDSALIDIAKNALSRSGWPTTVKAGRLMFDLGDNERHVAHEAES
;
A
#
# COMPACT_ATOMS: atom_id res chain seq x y z
N MET A 1 -9.89 7.86 7.85
CA MET A 1 -9.58 8.72 6.68
C MET A 1 -9.50 10.16 7.13
N ALA A 2 -8.58 10.94 6.56
CA ALA A 2 -8.41 12.36 6.84
C ALA A 2 -7.84 13.09 5.61
N ARG A 3 -7.95 14.42 5.54
CA ARG A 3 -7.42 15.22 4.42
C ARG A 3 -5.97 15.66 4.60
N ASP A 4 -5.46 15.59 5.83
CA ASP A 4 -4.10 15.96 6.19
C ASP A 4 -3.54 14.99 7.25
N PRO A 5 -2.22 14.75 7.29
CA PRO A 5 -1.58 13.86 8.26
C PRO A 5 -1.85 14.25 9.72
N GLY A 6 -1.99 15.54 10.04
CA GLY A 6 -2.22 16.00 11.42
C GLY A 6 -3.59 15.59 11.94
N THR A 7 -4.63 15.68 11.11
CA THR A 7 -5.96 15.15 11.43
C THR A 7 -5.93 13.63 11.51
N LEU A 8 -5.19 12.94 10.64
CA LEU A 8 -5.05 11.48 10.72
C LEU A 8 -4.41 11.06 12.04
N GLN A 9 -3.36 11.75 12.47
CA GLN A 9 -2.70 11.50 13.75
C GLN A 9 -3.65 11.70 14.93
N ARG A 10 -4.43 12.78 14.95
CA ARG A 10 -5.43 13.00 16.02
C ARG A 10 -6.47 11.89 16.09
N ILE A 11 -6.87 11.32 14.96
CA ILE A 11 -7.79 10.17 14.93
C ILE A 11 -7.10 8.95 15.54
N VAL A 12 -5.86 8.66 15.17
CA VAL A 12 -5.06 7.57 15.75
C VAL A 12 -4.92 7.73 17.26
N ASP A 13 -4.50 8.91 17.72
CA ASP A 13 -4.28 9.20 19.15
C ASP A 13 -5.55 9.08 19.99
N SER A 14 -6.73 9.36 19.41
CA SER A 14 -8.02 9.29 20.11
C SER A 14 -8.71 7.93 20.00
N SER A 15 -8.37 7.14 18.98
CA SER A 15 -9.02 5.84 18.70
C SER A 15 -8.24 4.67 19.28
N ILE A 16 -6.93 4.81 19.47
CA ILE A 16 -6.04 3.74 19.89
C ILE A 16 -5.57 4.05 21.32
N ASN A 17 -5.98 3.22 22.29
CA ASN A 17 -5.52 3.32 23.69
C ASN A 17 -4.13 2.68 23.88
N ILE A 18 -3.20 2.98 22.97
CA ILE A 18 -1.81 2.53 23.01
C ILE A 18 -0.96 3.78 23.12
N LYS A 19 -0.06 3.82 24.11
CA LYS A 19 0.90 4.92 24.21
C LYS A 19 1.73 4.96 22.94
N ARG A 20 1.92 6.15 22.36
CA ARG A 20 2.78 6.37 21.20
C ARG A 20 4.12 5.68 21.47
N ASP A 21 4.39 4.62 20.72
CA ASP A 21 5.65 3.90 20.82
C ASP A 21 6.66 4.57 19.91
N ASP A 22 7.50 5.38 20.52
CA ASP A 22 8.58 6.08 19.85
C ASP A 22 9.74 5.16 19.47
N SER A 23 9.73 3.87 19.84
CA SER A 23 10.78 2.90 19.45
C SER A 23 10.72 2.54 17.96
N ILE A 24 9.59 2.74 17.30
CA ILE A 24 9.39 2.53 15.85
C ILE A 24 9.99 3.68 15.01
N LYS A 25 10.67 4.64 15.65
CA LYS A 25 11.36 5.77 14.99
C LYS A 25 12.58 5.37 14.14
N ASN A 26 13.03 4.12 14.18
CA ASN A 26 14.23 3.66 13.48
C ASN A 26 13.92 2.98 12.15
N ILE A 27 12.92 3.43 11.39
CA ILE A 27 12.77 2.97 9.99
C ILE A 27 14.00 3.42 9.21
N THR A 28 14.71 2.48 8.59
CA THR A 28 15.96 2.72 7.86
C THR A 28 15.94 2.16 6.44
N GLU A 29 14.92 1.36 6.10
CA GLU A 29 14.91 0.62 4.84
C GLU A 29 13.52 0.60 4.20
N ILE A 30 13.50 0.80 2.88
CA ILE A 30 12.31 0.66 2.04
C ILE A 30 12.41 -0.68 1.32
N ILE A 31 11.46 -1.56 1.58
CA ILE A 31 11.24 -2.76 0.80
C ILE A 31 10.45 -2.40 -0.45
N TYR A 32 11.06 -2.66 -1.60
CA TYR A 32 10.48 -2.44 -2.91
C TYR A 32 10.14 -3.81 -3.54
N PRO A 33 8.86 -4.24 -3.48
CA PRO A 33 8.45 -5.59 -3.88
C PRO A 33 8.35 -5.70 -5.41
N THR A 34 9.31 -6.39 -6.02
CA THR A 34 9.39 -6.63 -7.48
C THR A 34 8.28 -7.56 -8.00
N ASP A 35 7.55 -8.21 -7.10
CA ASP A 35 6.35 -8.98 -7.42
C ASP A 35 5.19 -8.09 -7.87
N TRP A 36 5.15 -6.83 -7.42
CA TRP A 36 4.05 -5.90 -7.66
C TRP A 36 4.49 -4.62 -8.39
N LEU A 37 5.78 -4.27 -8.28
CA LEU A 37 6.38 -3.12 -8.95
C LEU A 37 7.45 -3.59 -9.96
N PRO A 38 7.58 -2.93 -11.13
CA PRO A 38 6.85 -1.74 -11.56
C PRO A 38 5.41 -2.03 -12.00
N THR A 39 4.54 -1.02 -11.87
CA THR A 39 3.17 -1.11 -12.40
C THR A 39 3.16 -0.96 -13.93
N LYS A 40 2.10 -1.44 -14.59
CA LYS A 40 1.93 -1.28 -16.05
C LYS A 40 1.63 0.16 -16.49
N ASP A 41 1.16 1.00 -15.57
CA ASP A 41 0.83 2.40 -15.84
C ASP A 41 2.06 3.27 -15.60
N ALA A 42 2.66 3.75 -16.69
CA ALA A 42 3.88 4.55 -16.64
C ALA A 42 3.73 5.83 -15.80
N ALA A 43 2.56 6.49 -15.86
CA ALA A 43 2.33 7.72 -15.11
C ALA A 43 2.19 7.42 -13.61
N LEU A 44 1.51 6.33 -13.24
CA LEU A 44 1.48 5.86 -11.85
C LEU A 44 2.89 5.50 -11.37
N MET A 45 3.65 4.79 -12.19
CA MET A 45 4.99 4.32 -11.84
C MET A 45 5.96 5.48 -11.63
N GLU A 46 5.93 6.49 -12.49
CA GLU A 46 6.74 7.70 -12.35
C GLU A 46 6.47 8.41 -11.01
N MET A 47 5.21 8.49 -10.58
CA MET A 47 4.84 9.08 -9.29
C MET A 47 5.31 8.22 -8.11
N ILE A 48 5.18 6.90 -8.20
CA ILE A 48 5.66 5.97 -7.17
C ILE A 48 7.18 6.11 -7.01
N GLU A 49 7.95 6.17 -8.10
CA GLU A 49 9.39 6.40 -8.03
C GLU A 49 9.73 7.76 -7.43
N GLY A 50 8.99 8.82 -7.79
CA GLY A 50 9.14 10.13 -7.17
C GLY A 50 8.90 10.08 -5.66
N PHE A 51 7.89 9.33 -5.21
CA PHE A 51 7.58 9.17 -3.80
C PHE A 51 8.61 8.33 -3.05
N VAL A 52 9.14 7.27 -3.67
CA VAL A 52 10.26 6.49 -3.12
C VAL A 52 11.48 7.39 -2.91
N LYS A 53 11.84 8.22 -3.90
CA LYS A 53 12.95 9.20 -3.75
C LYS A 53 12.69 10.21 -2.63
N ALA A 54 11.45 10.65 -2.47
CA ALA A 54 11.05 11.52 -1.37
C ALA A 54 11.23 10.84 0.00
N LEU A 55 10.87 9.56 0.10
CA LEU A 55 11.07 8.73 1.29
C LEU A 55 12.58 8.57 1.60
N GLU A 56 13.37 8.16 0.61
CA GLU A 56 14.84 8.01 0.71
C GLU A 56 15.48 9.31 1.25
N LYS A 57 15.15 10.46 0.67
CA LYS A 57 15.68 11.78 1.09
C LYS A 57 15.22 12.21 2.48
N SER A 58 13.98 11.89 2.86
CA SER A 58 13.38 12.44 4.08
C SER A 58 13.87 11.80 5.37
N HIS A 59 14.26 10.53 5.30
CA HIS A 59 14.59 9.68 6.45
C HIS A 59 15.89 8.88 6.24
N ASP A 60 16.70 9.25 5.24
CA ASP A 60 17.92 8.53 4.84
C ASP A 60 17.68 7.02 4.62
N LEU A 61 16.49 6.70 4.10
CA LEU A 61 16.08 5.31 3.91
C LEU A 61 16.81 4.71 2.73
N VAL A 62 17.27 3.47 2.90
CA VAL A 62 17.87 2.70 1.82
C VAL A 62 16.80 1.83 1.18
N ARG A 63 16.61 1.95 -0.13
CA ARG A 63 15.76 1.02 -0.89
C ARG A 63 16.46 -0.32 -1.08
N THR A 64 15.71 -1.39 -0.82
CA THR A 64 16.05 -2.77 -1.12
C THR A 64 14.96 -3.38 -1.99
N GLU A 65 15.32 -3.76 -3.22
CA GLU A 65 14.45 -4.55 -4.08
C GLU A 65 14.41 -6.00 -3.60
N ILE A 66 13.21 -6.55 -3.48
CA ILE A 66 13.02 -7.96 -3.12
C ILE A 66 11.94 -8.58 -4.02
N SER A 67 12.12 -9.85 -4.38
CA SER A 67 11.00 -10.65 -4.86
C SER A 67 10.52 -11.53 -3.72
N LEU A 68 9.30 -11.28 -3.26
CA LEU A 68 8.65 -12.04 -2.21
C LEU A 68 8.46 -13.51 -2.63
N SER A 69 8.08 -13.76 -3.89
CA SER A 69 7.94 -15.13 -4.41
C SER A 69 9.29 -15.87 -4.46
N LYS A 70 10.36 -15.20 -4.88
CA LYS A 70 11.70 -15.82 -4.90
C LYS A 70 12.21 -16.08 -3.49
N GLU A 71 12.07 -15.10 -2.60
CA GLU A 71 12.45 -15.24 -1.19
C GLU A 71 11.69 -16.42 -0.55
N TRP A 72 10.38 -16.55 -0.80
CA TRP A 72 9.56 -17.68 -0.31
C TRP A 72 10.10 -19.03 -0.78
N SER A 73 10.47 -19.15 -2.06
CA SER A 73 11.01 -20.41 -2.61
C SER A 73 12.34 -20.84 -1.98
N VAL A 74 13.05 -19.92 -1.31
CA VAL A 74 14.34 -20.19 -0.67
C VAL A 74 14.20 -20.33 0.84
N THR A 75 13.43 -19.45 1.49
CA THR A 75 13.39 -19.32 2.95
C THR A 75 12.07 -19.72 3.59
N GLY A 76 11.03 -19.99 2.79
CA GLY A 76 9.77 -20.55 3.28
C GLY A 76 9.95 -21.92 3.96
N PRO A 77 8.90 -22.46 4.60
CA PRO A 77 8.91 -23.82 5.12
C PRO A 77 9.28 -24.83 4.02
N GLU A 78 10.16 -25.78 4.33
CA GLU A 78 10.80 -26.67 3.33
C GLU A 78 9.77 -27.39 2.45
N GLU A 79 8.70 -27.89 3.07
CA GLU A 79 7.59 -28.59 2.44
C GLU A 79 6.70 -27.69 1.55
N LEU A 80 6.84 -26.36 1.65
CA LEU A 80 6.03 -25.38 0.92
C LEU A 80 6.80 -24.58 -0.15
N ARG A 81 8.14 -24.69 -0.18
CA ARG A 81 9.01 -23.91 -1.10
C ARG A 81 8.70 -24.13 -2.59
N GLU A 82 8.28 -25.35 -2.93
CA GLU A 82 7.90 -25.74 -4.30
C GLU A 82 6.52 -25.19 -4.71
N THR A 83 5.72 -24.71 -3.74
CA THR A 83 4.42 -24.10 -4.04
C THR A 83 4.61 -22.60 -4.27
N PRO A 84 4.29 -22.06 -5.47
CA PRO A 84 4.36 -20.64 -5.73
C PRO A 84 3.52 -19.85 -4.72
N LEU A 85 4.07 -18.76 -4.18
CA LEU A 85 3.42 -17.98 -3.11
C LEU A 85 2.01 -17.48 -3.51
N GLN A 86 1.83 -17.10 -4.77
CA GLN A 86 0.52 -16.71 -5.31
C GLN A 86 -0.51 -17.86 -5.26
N ASP A 87 -0.09 -19.09 -5.56
CA ASP A 87 -0.95 -20.26 -5.51
C ASP A 87 -1.22 -20.68 -4.06
N TYR A 88 -0.20 -20.61 -3.19
CA TYR A 88 -0.33 -20.87 -1.77
C TYR A 88 -1.41 -20.01 -1.11
N LEU A 89 -1.50 -18.73 -1.48
CA LEU A 89 -2.48 -17.78 -0.91
C LEU A 89 -3.79 -17.68 -1.69
N LYS A 90 -3.99 -18.48 -2.75
CA LYS A 90 -5.11 -18.35 -3.69
C LYS A 90 -6.50 -18.49 -3.05
N ARG A 91 -6.60 -19.28 -1.98
CA ARG A 91 -7.85 -19.55 -1.24
C ARG A 91 -8.00 -18.72 0.03
N THR A 92 -7.10 -17.77 0.26
CA THR A 92 -7.18 -16.87 1.43
C THR A 92 -7.95 -15.59 1.09
N GLY A 93 -8.42 -14.86 2.10
CA GLY A 93 -8.93 -13.48 2.01
C GLY A 93 -9.97 -13.22 0.92
N LEU A 94 -9.60 -12.48 -0.13
CA LEU A 94 -10.47 -11.99 -1.20
C LEU A 94 -11.32 -13.10 -1.86
N SER A 95 -10.75 -14.30 -2.00
CA SER A 95 -11.42 -15.45 -2.61
C SER A 95 -12.63 -15.95 -1.82
N VAL A 96 -12.66 -15.73 -0.50
CA VAL A 96 -13.78 -16.05 0.39
C VAL A 96 -14.93 -15.05 0.16
N ASN A 97 -14.60 -13.77 -0.05
CA ASN A 97 -15.55 -12.66 -0.02
C ASN A 97 -16.35 -12.46 -1.32
N MET A 98 -15.77 -12.74 -2.50
CA MET A 98 -16.36 -12.24 -3.74
C MET A 98 -17.32 -13.20 -4.45
N ASP A 99 -17.15 -14.53 -4.39
CA ASP A 99 -18.05 -15.46 -5.14
C ASP A 99 -18.15 -16.87 -4.53
N ARG A 100 -17.40 -17.18 -3.47
CA ARG A 100 -17.24 -18.56 -2.95
C ARG A 100 -17.60 -18.72 -1.48
N GLY A 101 -18.11 -17.69 -0.82
CA GLY A 101 -18.47 -17.78 0.60
C GLY A 101 -19.43 -18.93 0.90
N SER A 102 -20.42 -19.18 0.04
CA SER A 102 -21.34 -20.33 0.16
C SER A 102 -20.71 -21.68 -0.20
N GLN A 103 -19.58 -21.69 -0.88
CA GLN A 103 -18.82 -22.89 -1.27
C GLN A 103 -17.69 -23.21 -0.28
N PHE A 104 -17.43 -22.33 0.70
CA PHE A 104 -16.37 -22.51 1.68
C PHE A 104 -16.85 -23.45 2.80
N THR A 105 -16.20 -24.61 2.91
CA THR A 105 -16.40 -25.51 4.05
C THR A 105 -15.60 -25.02 5.25
N LYS A 106 -15.92 -25.55 6.44
CA LYS A 106 -15.12 -25.29 7.64
C LYS A 106 -13.65 -25.68 7.45
N ASP A 107 -13.38 -26.85 6.87
CA ASP A 107 -12.01 -27.32 6.64
C ASP A 107 -11.22 -26.39 5.72
N MET A 108 -11.86 -25.85 4.68
CA MET A 108 -11.24 -24.85 3.79
C MET A 108 -10.92 -23.55 4.52
N PHE A 109 -11.76 -23.15 5.46
CA PHE A 109 -11.52 -21.97 6.29
C PHE A 109 -10.36 -22.19 7.27
N ASP A 110 -10.36 -23.33 7.97
CA ASP A 110 -9.28 -23.71 8.89
C ASP A 110 -7.93 -23.80 8.15
N GLU A 111 -7.92 -24.34 6.93
CA GLU A 111 -6.73 -24.38 6.06
C GLU A 111 -6.26 -22.97 5.69
N ALA A 112 -7.18 -22.09 5.28
CA ALA A 112 -6.84 -20.71 4.92
C ALA A 112 -6.28 -19.93 6.12
N GLU A 113 -6.82 -20.12 7.33
CA GLU A 113 -6.28 -19.51 8.55
C GLU A 113 -4.86 -20.01 8.87
N ALA A 114 -4.60 -21.31 8.70
CA ALA A 114 -3.27 -21.87 8.87
C ALA A 114 -2.27 -21.30 7.85
N GLN A 115 -2.67 -21.17 6.57
CA GLN A 115 -1.86 -20.55 5.52
C GLN A 115 -1.53 -19.08 5.84
N ILE A 116 -2.52 -18.31 6.30
CA ILE A 116 -2.34 -16.91 6.71
C ILE A 116 -1.34 -16.80 7.86
N LYS A 117 -1.42 -17.70 8.84
CA LYS A 117 -0.50 -17.71 9.98
C LYS A 117 0.94 -17.97 9.55
N ILE A 118 1.17 -19.00 8.73
CA ILE A 118 2.50 -19.33 8.21
C ILE A 118 3.05 -18.16 7.38
N PHE A 119 2.23 -17.58 6.52
CA PHE A 119 2.64 -16.44 5.71
C PHE A 119 2.95 -15.20 6.55
N ARG A 120 2.17 -14.93 7.61
CA ARG A 120 2.42 -13.84 8.56
C ARG A 120 3.79 -13.99 9.24
N GLU A 121 4.07 -15.19 9.74
CA GLU A 121 5.33 -15.50 10.42
C GLU A 121 6.50 -15.36 9.46
N TRP A 122 6.41 -15.95 8.26
CA TRP A 122 7.45 -15.85 7.24
C TRP A 122 7.71 -14.41 6.79
N LEU A 123 6.67 -13.65 6.42
CA LEU A 123 6.84 -12.26 5.97
C LEU A 123 7.44 -11.42 7.09
N GLY A 124 6.97 -11.62 8.31
CA GLY A 124 7.49 -10.97 9.51
C GLY A 124 8.99 -11.21 9.68
N THR A 125 9.43 -12.46 9.67
CA THR A 125 10.82 -12.85 9.93
C THR A 125 11.76 -12.52 8.77
N HIS A 126 11.39 -12.89 7.54
CA HIS A 126 12.31 -12.87 6.40
C HIS A 126 12.28 -11.55 5.62
N VAL A 127 11.13 -10.89 5.56
CA VAL A 127 10.94 -9.69 4.73
C VAL A 127 10.91 -8.43 5.59
N MET A 128 10.07 -8.38 6.62
CA MET A 128 9.94 -7.21 7.48
C MET A 128 10.96 -7.18 8.62
N LYS A 129 11.73 -8.27 8.83
CA LYS A 129 12.70 -8.42 9.92
C LYS A 129 12.13 -7.96 11.27
N LEU A 130 10.95 -8.46 11.61
CA LEU A 130 10.32 -8.19 12.90
C LEU A 130 11.18 -8.76 14.03
N ASP A 131 11.50 -7.90 15.00
CA ASP A 131 12.11 -8.27 16.27
C ASP A 131 11.23 -7.84 17.45
N HIS A 132 11.74 -8.00 18.68
CA HIS A 132 11.02 -7.62 19.89
C HIS A 132 10.70 -6.12 20.00
N SER A 133 11.41 -5.27 19.24
CA SER A 133 11.23 -3.82 19.17
C SER A 133 10.44 -3.34 17.95
N GLY A 134 9.97 -4.26 17.10
CA GLY A 134 9.17 -3.96 15.90
C GLY A 134 9.93 -4.22 14.61
N SER A 135 9.73 -3.37 13.61
CA SER A 135 10.45 -3.42 12.33
C SER A 135 11.12 -2.09 12.04
N ASN A 136 12.30 -2.14 11.44
CA ASN A 136 12.97 -0.98 10.84
C ASN A 136 12.67 -0.81 9.34
N ARG A 137 11.62 -1.47 8.83
CA ARG A 137 11.30 -1.55 7.40
C ARG A 137 9.89 -1.02 7.11
N ILE A 138 9.78 -0.33 5.98
CA ILE A 138 8.50 -0.04 5.34
C ILE A 138 8.46 -0.72 3.98
N MET A 139 7.28 -1.11 3.51
CA MET A 139 7.09 -1.64 2.16
C MET A 139 6.23 -0.67 1.37
N VAL A 140 6.70 -0.26 0.19
CA VAL A 140 5.94 0.59 -0.73
C VAL A 140 5.16 -0.28 -1.69
N VAL A 141 3.88 0.04 -1.88
CA VAL A 141 2.97 -0.70 -2.78
C VAL A 141 2.18 0.28 -3.63
N ASP A 142 1.77 -0.17 -4.81
CA ASP A 142 0.78 0.54 -5.60
C ASP A 142 -0.62 0.34 -4.98
N VAL A 143 -1.43 1.40 -5.03
CA VAL A 143 -2.79 1.37 -4.50
C VAL A 143 -3.72 2.01 -5.52
N GLY A 144 -4.83 1.33 -5.81
CA GLY A 144 -5.87 1.85 -6.69
C GLY A 144 -5.68 1.48 -8.15
N LEU A 145 -6.49 2.09 -9.01
CA LEU A 145 -6.57 1.78 -10.42
C LEU A 145 -5.95 2.89 -11.25
N SER A 146 -5.36 2.48 -12.36
CA SER A 146 -4.79 3.34 -13.41
C SER A 146 -5.81 4.18 -14.17
N GLY A 147 -7.03 4.42 -13.68
CA GLY A 147 -8.01 5.21 -14.42
C GLY A 147 -9.38 5.37 -13.76
N PRO A 148 -10.25 6.18 -14.37
CA PRO A 148 -11.59 6.43 -13.85
C PRO A 148 -12.45 5.16 -13.89
N LEU A 149 -13.07 4.83 -12.76
CA LEU A 149 -14.13 3.84 -12.69
C LEU A 149 -15.48 4.50 -12.91
N TYR A 150 -16.02 4.35 -14.12
CA TYR A 150 -17.38 4.80 -14.40
C TYR A 150 -18.40 3.78 -13.92
N ARG A 151 -19.51 4.29 -13.35
CA ARG A 151 -20.65 3.49 -12.87
C ARG A 151 -21.84 3.54 -13.83
N ASP A 152 -21.59 3.91 -15.09
CA ASP A 152 -22.60 4.03 -16.15
C ASP A 152 -22.86 2.70 -16.88
N ARG A 153 -22.17 1.62 -16.49
CA ARG A 153 -22.35 0.28 -17.00
C ARG A 153 -22.37 -0.72 -15.86
N GLU A 154 -23.16 -1.77 -16.02
CA GLU A 154 -23.11 -2.92 -15.14
C GLU A 154 -21.76 -3.62 -15.29
N PRO A 155 -21.09 -4.00 -14.18
CA PRO A 155 -19.88 -4.80 -14.25
C PRO A 155 -20.17 -6.14 -14.92
N GLU A 156 -19.33 -6.55 -15.86
CA GLU A 156 -19.41 -7.89 -16.43
C GLU A 156 -19.25 -8.95 -15.33
N PRO A 157 -20.15 -9.96 -15.25
CA PRO A 157 -20.02 -11.05 -14.29
C PRO A 157 -18.67 -11.77 -14.42
N GLY A 158 -18.02 -12.07 -13.30
CA GLY A 158 -16.80 -12.88 -13.26
C GLY A 158 -15.47 -12.14 -13.40
N ASN A 159 -15.47 -10.81 -13.49
CA ASN A 159 -14.25 -9.99 -13.40
C ASN A 159 -13.75 -9.82 -11.95
N SER A 160 -13.71 -10.91 -11.17
CA SER A 160 -13.01 -10.92 -9.89
C SER A 160 -11.52 -10.60 -10.16
N PRO A 161 -10.87 -9.71 -9.38
CA PRO A 161 -9.48 -9.31 -9.64
C PRO A 161 -8.57 -10.53 -9.77
N ALA A 162 -7.87 -10.64 -10.90
CA ALA A 162 -6.87 -11.67 -11.09
C ALA A 162 -5.78 -11.54 -10.02
N GLY A 163 -5.49 -12.63 -9.30
CA GLY A 163 -4.38 -12.70 -8.33
C GLY A 163 -4.76 -12.96 -6.87
N GLY A 164 -6.05 -13.00 -6.53
CA GLY A 164 -6.49 -13.33 -5.17
C GLY A 164 -5.95 -12.37 -4.11
N SER A 165 -5.62 -12.86 -2.92
CA SER A 165 -5.14 -12.03 -1.80
C SER A 165 -3.66 -11.64 -1.89
N TYR A 166 -2.90 -12.21 -2.85
CA TYR A 166 -1.48 -11.93 -3.02
C TYR A 166 -1.23 -10.70 -3.90
N ASN A 167 -1.49 -9.52 -3.33
CA ASN A 167 -1.18 -8.22 -3.94
C ASN A 167 -0.99 -7.15 -2.85
N GLY A 168 -0.36 -6.04 -3.20
CA GLY A 168 0.00 -4.97 -2.25
C GLY A 168 -1.18 -4.35 -1.48
N ASN A 169 -2.41 -4.43 -1.99
CA ASN A 169 -3.59 -3.91 -1.30
C ASN A 169 -4.16 -4.91 -0.28
N TRP A 170 -4.10 -6.21 -0.58
CA TRP A 170 -4.75 -7.24 0.22
C TRP A 170 -3.83 -7.89 1.25
N VAL A 171 -2.52 -7.97 1.00
CA VAL A 171 -1.53 -8.50 1.95
C VAL A 171 -1.59 -7.81 3.33
N PRO A 172 -1.62 -6.47 3.46
CA PRO A 172 -1.68 -5.85 4.79
C PRO A 172 -2.98 -6.18 5.53
N THR A 173 -4.10 -6.27 4.81
CA THR A 173 -5.40 -6.67 5.39
C THR A 173 -5.36 -8.13 5.87
N LEU A 174 -4.80 -9.03 5.06
CA LEU A 174 -4.67 -10.44 5.38
C LEU A 174 -3.84 -10.67 6.65
N LEU A 175 -2.80 -9.86 6.81
CA LEU A 175 -1.81 -10.03 7.86
C LEU A 175 -2.08 -9.18 9.10
N GLY A 176 -3.02 -8.24 9.05
CA GLY A 176 -3.26 -7.29 10.14
C GLY A 176 -2.12 -6.27 10.29
N LEU A 177 -1.51 -5.87 9.17
CA LEU A 177 -0.42 -4.90 9.13
C LEU A 177 -0.96 -3.48 8.93
N PRO A 178 -0.42 -2.47 9.64
CA PRO A 178 -0.70 -1.08 9.38
C PRO A 178 -0.35 -0.70 7.94
N GLN A 179 -1.29 -0.05 7.28
CA GLN A 179 -1.12 0.53 5.96
C GLN A 179 -1.67 1.94 5.93
N ILE A 180 -0.90 2.88 5.38
CA ILE A 180 -1.39 4.21 5.03
C ILE A 180 -1.37 4.37 3.51
N VAL A 181 -2.39 5.04 2.97
CA VAL A 181 -2.49 5.36 1.55
C VAL A 181 -2.31 6.87 1.40
N VAL A 182 -1.26 7.25 0.68
CA VAL A 182 -0.79 8.63 0.58
C VAL A 182 -1.07 9.15 -0.83
N PRO A 183 -1.80 10.27 -0.96
CA PRO A 183 -1.89 11.04 -2.19
C PRO A 183 -0.54 11.58 -2.64
N ILE A 184 -0.09 11.20 -3.83
CA ILE A 184 1.25 11.55 -4.36
C ILE A 184 1.22 12.27 -5.70
N GLY A 185 0.04 12.41 -6.32
CA GLY A 185 -0.09 13.14 -7.58
C GLY A 185 -1.50 13.04 -8.14
N GLN A 186 -1.72 13.61 -9.31
CA GLN A 186 -2.99 13.47 -10.03
C GLN A 186 -2.74 13.46 -11.52
N LYS A 187 -3.54 12.70 -12.28
CA LYS A 187 -3.41 12.62 -13.74
C LYS A 187 -4.64 13.10 -14.47
N PRO A 188 -4.49 13.88 -15.54
CA PRO A 188 -5.62 14.31 -16.36
C PRO A 188 -6.21 13.12 -17.12
N TYR A 189 -7.52 13.14 -17.30
CA TYR A 189 -8.23 12.26 -18.23
C TYR A 189 -9.42 13.02 -18.83
N THR A 190 -9.81 12.67 -20.04
CA THR A 190 -11.03 13.19 -20.65
C THR A 190 -12.22 12.38 -20.18
N SER A 191 -13.20 13.02 -19.54
CA SER A 191 -14.41 12.36 -19.10
C SER A 191 -15.29 11.99 -20.29
N LYS A 192 -15.65 10.71 -20.45
CA LYS A 192 -16.59 10.29 -21.50
C LYS A 192 -18.02 10.81 -21.28
N ILE A 193 -18.33 11.30 -20.08
CA ILE A 193 -19.68 11.77 -19.71
C ILE A 193 -19.81 13.27 -19.96
N THR A 194 -18.79 14.06 -19.58
CA THR A 194 -18.86 15.53 -19.63
C THR A 194 -18.02 16.12 -20.75
N ASP A 195 -17.18 15.33 -21.41
CA ASP A 195 -16.18 15.77 -22.41
C ASP A 195 -15.20 16.83 -21.90
N ARG A 196 -15.00 16.86 -20.57
CA ARG A 196 -14.08 17.77 -19.90
C ARG A 196 -12.84 17.03 -19.44
N THR A 197 -11.72 17.75 -19.40
CA THR A 197 -10.53 17.29 -18.68
C THR A 197 -10.81 17.30 -17.19
N GLU A 198 -10.77 16.12 -16.60
CA GLU A 198 -10.87 15.87 -15.16
C GLU A 198 -9.56 15.24 -14.66
N TYR A 199 -9.39 15.12 -13.34
CA TYR A 199 -8.16 14.61 -12.74
C TYR A 199 -8.44 13.41 -11.85
N SER A 200 -7.73 12.31 -12.09
CA SER A 200 -7.77 11.12 -11.26
C SER A 200 -6.66 11.18 -10.21
N PRO A 201 -6.94 10.87 -8.95
CA PRO A 201 -5.91 10.81 -7.93
C PRO A 201 -4.92 9.68 -8.22
N ILE A 202 -3.64 9.93 -7.93
CA ILE A 202 -2.57 8.94 -7.87
C ILE A 202 -2.15 8.84 -6.40
N VAL A 203 -2.15 7.61 -5.88
CA VAL A 203 -1.83 7.31 -4.50
C VAL A 203 -0.78 6.19 -4.43
N ALA A 204 0.00 6.15 -3.36
CA ALA A 204 0.86 5.02 -3.02
C ALA A 204 0.58 4.55 -1.60
N GLY A 205 0.74 3.25 -1.36
CA GLY A 205 0.61 2.64 -0.05
C GLY A 205 1.97 2.49 0.62
N ILE A 206 2.02 2.71 1.93
CA ILE A 206 3.14 2.30 2.76
C ILE A 206 2.62 1.34 3.82
N ILE A 207 3.24 0.17 3.93
CA ILE A 207 2.94 -0.89 4.89
C ILE A 207 4.12 -1.01 5.85
N SER A 208 3.85 -1.29 7.13
CA SER A 208 4.90 -1.68 8.08
C SER A 208 4.36 -2.63 9.15
N ALA A 209 5.15 -2.87 10.20
CA ALA A 209 4.85 -3.79 11.28
C ALA A 209 3.67 -3.32 12.14
N ALA A 210 2.98 -4.27 12.80
CA ALA A 210 1.98 -3.94 13.81
C ALA A 210 2.54 -2.96 14.86
N GLY A 211 1.77 -1.91 15.17
CA GLY A 211 2.16 -0.86 16.10
C GLY A 211 2.80 0.37 15.43
N SER A 212 3.15 0.31 14.14
CA SER A 212 3.84 1.40 13.43
C SER A 212 2.95 2.53 12.93
N ASP A 213 1.66 2.56 13.27
CA ASP A 213 0.65 3.45 12.68
C ASP A 213 1.06 4.93 12.74
N SER A 214 1.52 5.40 13.92
CA SER A 214 1.97 6.78 14.09
C SER A 214 3.28 7.06 13.31
N ALA A 215 4.21 6.10 13.29
CA ALA A 215 5.47 6.25 12.57
C ALA A 215 5.23 6.36 11.05
N LEU A 216 4.30 5.58 10.51
CA LEU A 216 3.91 5.68 9.10
C LEU A 216 3.37 7.07 8.76
N ILE A 217 2.52 7.65 9.61
CA ILE A 217 1.98 9.01 9.40
C ILE A 217 3.10 10.05 9.37
N ASP A 218 4.04 9.98 10.32
CA ASP A 218 5.19 10.88 10.38
C ASP A 218 6.08 10.74 9.15
N ILE A 219 6.39 9.49 8.73
CA ILE A 219 7.21 9.19 7.55
C ILE A 219 6.59 9.77 6.28
N ALA A 220 5.30 9.52 6.05
CA ALA A 220 4.60 10.07 4.90
C ALA A 220 4.59 11.60 4.94
N LYS A 221 4.25 12.21 6.08
CA LYS A 221 4.24 13.67 6.23
C LYS A 221 5.61 14.27 5.91
N ASN A 222 6.68 13.69 6.45
CA ASN A 222 8.04 14.17 6.23
C ASN A 222 8.51 14.01 4.79
N ALA A 223 8.19 12.88 4.14
CA ALA A 223 8.49 12.65 2.73
C ALA A 223 7.83 13.70 1.83
N LEU A 224 6.55 14.00 2.06
CA LEU A 224 5.84 15.04 1.32
C LEU A 224 6.45 16.43 1.59
N SER A 225 6.57 16.82 2.86
CA SER A 225 6.99 18.17 3.26
C SER A 225 8.42 18.49 2.80
N ARG A 226 9.38 17.56 2.99
CA ARG A 226 10.79 17.74 2.60
C ARG A 226 11.02 17.72 1.08
N SER A 227 10.00 17.33 0.33
CA SER A 227 9.98 17.36 -1.14
C SER A 227 9.21 18.56 -1.69
N GLY A 228 8.70 19.45 -0.84
CA GLY A 228 7.86 20.58 -1.25
C GLY A 228 6.53 20.13 -1.84
N TRP A 229 6.02 18.97 -1.42
CA TRP A 229 4.78 18.39 -1.89
C TRP A 229 3.65 18.69 -0.91
N PRO A 230 2.45 19.08 -1.40
CA PRO A 230 1.32 19.35 -0.53
C PRO A 230 0.97 18.18 0.39
N THR A 231 0.85 18.49 1.68
CA THR A 231 0.41 17.50 2.69
C THR A 231 -1.10 17.41 2.84
N THR A 232 -1.85 18.34 2.27
CA THR A 232 -3.31 18.43 2.41
C THR A 232 -4.00 18.26 1.07
N VAL A 233 -5.04 17.42 1.03
CA VAL A 233 -5.90 17.28 -0.14
C VAL A 233 -7.12 18.19 -0.08
N LYS A 234 -7.56 18.64 -1.27
CA LYS A 234 -8.76 19.46 -1.46
C LYS A 234 -10.01 18.58 -1.58
N ALA A 235 -11.16 19.22 -1.38
CA ALA A 235 -12.45 18.62 -1.73
C ALA A 235 -12.87 19.05 -3.15
N GLY A 236 -13.65 18.21 -3.81
CA GLY A 236 -14.21 18.49 -5.13
C GLY A 236 -13.42 17.87 -6.27
N ARG A 237 -13.28 18.63 -7.36
CA ARG A 237 -12.81 18.13 -8.67
C ARG A 237 -11.31 17.85 -8.73
N LEU A 238 -10.52 18.55 -7.93
CA LEU A 238 -9.07 18.45 -7.91
C LEU A 238 -8.62 17.99 -6.53
N MET A 239 -7.67 17.06 -6.47
CA MET A 239 -7.06 16.63 -5.21
C MET A 239 -6.05 17.66 -4.72
N PHE A 240 -5.31 18.27 -5.64
CA PHE A 240 -4.40 19.37 -5.40
C PHE A 240 -4.58 20.48 -6.44
N ASP A 241 -4.11 21.69 -6.13
CA ASP A 241 -4.02 22.75 -7.13
C ASP A 241 -3.09 22.33 -8.28
N LEU A 242 -3.42 22.76 -9.50
CA LEU A 242 -2.68 22.37 -10.69
C LEU A 242 -1.30 23.05 -10.71
N GLY A 243 -0.27 22.24 -10.95
CA GLY A 243 1.09 22.70 -11.19
C GLY A 243 1.58 22.23 -12.54
N ASP A 244 2.56 22.95 -13.09
CA ASP A 244 3.24 22.59 -14.32
C ASP A 244 4.44 21.68 -14.01
N ASN A 245 4.13 20.42 -13.70
CA ASN A 245 5.09 19.36 -13.43
C ASN A 245 4.47 17.97 -13.70
N GLU A 246 5.30 16.94 -13.65
CA GLU A 246 4.92 15.53 -13.89
C GLU A 246 3.80 15.03 -12.95
N ARG A 247 3.67 15.62 -11.75
CA ARG A 247 2.60 15.31 -10.79
C ARG A 247 1.27 15.96 -11.11
N HIS A 248 1.26 16.99 -11.97
CA HIS A 248 0.17 17.96 -12.14
C HIS A 248 -0.31 18.58 -10.81
N VAL A 249 0.63 18.85 -9.91
CA VAL A 249 0.38 19.38 -8.56
C VAL A 249 1.24 20.61 -8.29
N ALA A 250 0.65 21.72 -7.89
CA ALA A 250 1.38 22.90 -7.44
C ALA A 250 2.27 22.57 -6.24
N HIS A 251 3.49 23.11 -6.21
CA HIS A 251 4.37 22.98 -5.05
C HIS A 251 3.78 23.70 -3.84
N GLU A 252 4.02 23.15 -2.65
CA GLU A 252 3.71 23.85 -1.41
C GLU A 252 4.80 24.91 -1.18
N ALA A 253 4.41 26.15 -0.86
CA ALA A 253 5.38 27.20 -0.55
C ALA A 253 6.17 26.80 0.71
N GLU A 254 7.48 26.98 0.70
CA GLU A 254 8.28 26.82 1.92
C GLU A 254 7.76 27.81 2.98
N SER A 255 7.21 27.26 4.07
CA SER A 255 6.69 28.00 5.22
C SER A 255 7.79 28.35 6.20
#